data_AF-A0A661R9F5-F1
#
_entry.id   AF-A0A661R9F5-F1
#
_cell.length_a   1.000
_cell.length_b   1.000
_cell.length_c   1.000
_cell.angle_alpha   90.00
_cell.angle_beta   90.00
_cell.angle_gamma   90.00
#
_symmetry.space_group_name_H-M   'P 1'
#
loop_
_entity.id
_entity.type
_entity.pdbx_description
1 polymer ?
#
loop_
_entity_poly.entity_id
_entity_poly.type
_entity_poly.pdbx_seq_one_letter_code
_entity_poly.pdbx_strand_id
1 'polypeptide(L)'
;FSEQVSEGIVGLVTPVLENGIVGNKQLLIQQQQKAILVRQLSPKQETRFTDFHKFYSLEDAKAAVAKAGKSIFKDLDYPVRKVIIGLAQSLLQPNLTLNKEKTEERRNQAIANAKAVLTQVKQGEMLVREGEKISRVDMLKLQALESEMRKEDALASTLGFVLLAITFFVISFVVTSNTYRSPPLKNKDLLFLSVMLIVLFLLSEVSVYLVKGITSSIPRSVRASSAFYAIPVQAGAMTVCLFMGIQIALPFAVTIAFLTSFLFENQFEMFIFFMLSGMVSVYWVRNCKEQNTLIKAGLKVGVVNTLLVTTLYMFHESGPGIKLVWEWGFGLLGGAISGILTTGLAPVIEMIFGYTTNIKLLELANLDQPLLRKLMLQAPGTYHHSVIVGSLVEAAASVIGGNPLLGKVSGYYHDIGKIKKPAYFIENQARCKNRHDKLAPSMSSLILTSHVRDGVEIAKEHRLGKAIVDIIQQHHGTSLISYFYEKAKKLKGERFVNIEHFRYPGPKPQTKEAGLVLLADAVEAASRTLENPTPARIKGLVQRIINNMFLDGQLDECELTLKDINQIANTFTKILTGIHHHRIEYPDPVTGMQGTAKRVVNGNFNQRHARSLQDQAGNDQKEGNNHSKRLRSS
;
A
#
# COMPACT_ATOMS: atom_id res chain seq x y z
N PHE A 1 3.65 -72.07 -13.78
CA PHE A 1 2.62 -72.79 -12.99
C PHE A 1 2.04 -73.89 -13.88
N SER A 2 1.73 -75.08 -13.36
CA SER A 2 0.96 -76.06 -14.12
C SER A 2 -0.38 -75.45 -14.51
N GLU A 3 -0.81 -75.63 -15.76
CA GLU A 3 -2.06 -75.10 -16.30
C GLU A 3 -3.27 -75.53 -15.46
N GLN A 4 -3.27 -76.78 -14.99
CA GLN A 4 -4.28 -77.34 -14.08
C GLN A 4 -4.39 -76.60 -12.73
N VAL A 5 -3.27 -76.12 -12.19
CA VAL A 5 -3.28 -75.36 -10.93
C VAL A 5 -3.79 -73.95 -11.16
N SER A 6 -3.42 -73.34 -12.29
CA SER A 6 -3.91 -72.02 -12.67
C SER A 6 -5.42 -72.02 -12.90
N GLU A 7 -5.92 -72.96 -13.71
CA GLU A 7 -7.36 -73.14 -13.97
C GLU A 7 -8.12 -73.49 -12.70
N GLY A 8 -7.54 -74.33 -11.82
CA GLY A 8 -8.14 -74.66 -10.54
C GLY A 8 -8.22 -73.47 -9.58
N ILE A 9 -7.21 -72.58 -9.55
CA ILE A 9 -7.26 -71.34 -8.76
C ILE A 9 -8.32 -70.39 -9.34
N VAL A 10 -8.39 -70.23 -10.66
CA VAL A 10 -9.43 -69.42 -11.32
C VAL A 10 -10.82 -69.97 -10.98
N GLY A 11 -11.02 -71.29 -11.08
CA GLY A 11 -12.27 -71.96 -10.72
C GLY A 11 -12.66 -71.81 -9.25
N LEU A 12 -11.70 -71.62 -8.34
CA LEU A 12 -11.99 -71.34 -6.93
C LEU A 12 -12.38 -69.89 -6.65
N VAL A 13 -11.70 -68.96 -7.30
CA VAL A 13 -11.81 -67.53 -6.98
C VAL A 13 -12.98 -66.89 -7.73
N THR A 14 -13.22 -67.27 -9.00
CA THR A 14 -14.25 -66.66 -9.86
C THR A 14 -15.66 -66.71 -9.26
N PRO A 15 -16.20 -67.85 -8.80
CA PRO A 15 -17.57 -67.90 -8.25
C PRO A 15 -17.76 -67.06 -6.98
N VAL A 16 -16.68 -66.84 -6.23
CA VAL A 16 -16.68 -66.04 -4.99
C VAL A 16 -16.62 -64.54 -5.34
N LEU A 17 -15.83 -64.17 -6.35
CA LEU A 17 -15.79 -62.79 -6.85
C LEU A 17 -17.10 -62.40 -7.56
N GLU A 18 -17.71 -63.30 -8.33
CA GLU A 18 -18.99 -63.03 -9.03
C GLU A 18 -20.17 -62.81 -8.08
N ASN A 19 -20.17 -63.46 -6.92
CA ASN A 19 -21.16 -63.18 -5.87
C ASN A 19 -21.01 -61.80 -5.23
N GLY A 20 -19.81 -61.22 -5.28
CA GLY A 20 -19.48 -59.91 -4.70
C GLY A 20 -18.96 -60.02 -3.26
N ILE A 21 -17.81 -59.40 -3.03
CA ILE A 21 -17.12 -59.31 -1.74
C ILE A 21 -17.20 -57.87 -1.25
N VAL A 22 -17.75 -57.68 -0.05
CA VAL A 22 -17.84 -56.37 0.62
C VAL A 22 -16.80 -56.23 1.72
N GLY A 23 -16.25 -55.02 1.83
CA GLY A 23 -15.27 -54.71 2.88
C GLY A 23 -15.87 -54.72 4.29
N ASN A 24 -17.14 -54.34 4.45
CA ASN A 24 -17.85 -54.39 5.73
C ASN A 24 -19.30 -54.84 5.53
N LYS A 25 -19.56 -56.11 5.82
CA LYS A 25 -20.89 -56.73 5.67
C LYS A 25 -21.92 -56.21 6.67
N GLN A 26 -21.49 -55.87 7.89
CA GLN A 26 -22.40 -55.34 8.93
C GLN A 26 -22.99 -53.98 8.53
N LEU A 27 -22.18 -53.09 7.96
CA LEU A 27 -22.66 -51.80 7.45
C LEU A 27 -23.66 -51.95 6.29
N LEU A 28 -23.48 -52.97 5.44
CA LEU A 28 -24.44 -53.26 4.38
C LEU A 28 -25.78 -53.77 4.95
N ILE A 29 -25.73 -54.68 5.94
CA ILE A 29 -26.93 -55.25 6.59
C ILE A 29 -27.71 -54.18 7.36
N GLN A 30 -27.05 -53.18 7.96
CA GLN A 30 -27.76 -52.05 8.59
C GLN A 30 -28.66 -51.26 7.61
N GLN A 31 -28.41 -51.38 6.31
CA GLN A 31 -29.23 -50.76 5.26
C GLN A 31 -30.32 -51.70 4.72
N GLN A 32 -30.56 -52.88 5.31
CA GLN A 32 -31.45 -53.95 4.79
C GLN A 32 -32.90 -53.50 4.53
N GLN A 33 -33.37 -52.44 5.18
CA GLN A 33 -34.69 -51.85 4.89
C GLN A 33 -34.76 -51.09 3.55
N LYS A 34 -33.63 -50.89 2.87
CA LYS A 34 -33.51 -50.16 1.60
C LYS A 34 -32.97 -51.09 0.53
N ALA A 35 -33.53 -51.07 -0.68
CA ALA A 35 -32.95 -51.81 -1.80
C ALA A 35 -31.66 -51.11 -2.28
N ILE A 36 -30.65 -51.89 -2.66
CA ILE A 36 -29.43 -51.36 -3.32
C ILE A 36 -29.47 -51.64 -4.81
N LEU A 37 -28.85 -50.75 -5.59
CA LEU A 37 -28.58 -50.95 -7.01
C LEU A 37 -27.09 -51.25 -7.16
N VAL A 38 -26.76 -52.45 -7.62
CA VAL A 38 -25.38 -52.83 -7.93
C VAL A 38 -25.16 -52.62 -9.42
N ARG A 39 -24.17 -51.81 -9.76
CA ARG A 39 -23.78 -51.52 -11.15
C ARG A 39 -22.53 -52.30 -11.49
N GLN A 40 -22.64 -53.24 -12.43
CA GLN A 40 -21.47 -53.88 -13.03
C GLN A 40 -20.79 -52.88 -13.98
N LEU A 41 -19.45 -52.84 -13.96
CA LEU A 41 -18.69 -51.89 -14.79
C LEU A 41 -18.63 -52.33 -16.26
N SER A 42 -18.62 -53.64 -16.52
CA SER A 42 -18.62 -54.26 -17.86
C SER A 42 -19.26 -55.65 -17.80
N PRO A 43 -20.41 -55.91 -18.48
CA PRO A 43 -21.26 -54.94 -19.16
C PRO A 43 -21.91 -53.96 -18.15
N LYS A 44 -22.26 -52.75 -18.61
CA LYS A 44 -22.91 -51.74 -17.77
C LYS A 44 -24.37 -52.12 -17.48
N GLN A 45 -24.57 -53.05 -16.57
CA GLN A 45 -25.88 -53.51 -16.12
C GLN A 45 -26.09 -53.13 -14.66
N GLU A 46 -27.30 -52.64 -14.33
CA GLU A 46 -27.71 -52.37 -12.97
C GLU A 46 -28.73 -53.42 -12.54
N THR A 47 -28.48 -54.05 -11.40
CA THR A 47 -29.37 -55.03 -10.80
C THR A 47 -29.77 -54.58 -9.40
N ARG A 48 -31.06 -54.72 -9.10
CA ARG A 48 -31.63 -54.36 -7.80
C ARG A 48 -31.54 -55.56 -6.88
N PHE A 49 -30.95 -55.35 -5.70
CA PHE A 49 -30.88 -56.35 -4.65
C PHE A 49 -31.66 -55.89 -3.42
N THR A 50 -32.39 -56.82 -2.82
CA THR A 50 -33.12 -56.65 -1.55
C THR A 50 -32.63 -57.62 -0.48
N ASP A 51 -31.99 -58.72 -0.87
CA ASP A 51 -31.32 -59.65 0.04
C ASP A 51 -29.80 -59.44 0.00
N PHE A 52 -29.23 -59.06 1.14
CA PHE A 52 -27.81 -58.73 1.29
C PHE A 52 -26.99 -59.87 1.89
N HIS A 53 -27.64 -60.96 2.30
CA HIS A 53 -26.93 -62.14 2.81
C HIS A 53 -26.17 -62.90 1.71
N LYS A 54 -26.54 -62.69 0.44
CA LYS A 54 -25.88 -63.26 -0.74
C LYS A 54 -24.43 -62.76 -0.93
N PHE A 55 -24.10 -61.57 -0.45
CA PHE A 55 -22.75 -61.01 -0.56
C PHE A 55 -21.82 -61.60 0.51
N TYR A 56 -20.57 -61.85 0.15
CA TYR A 56 -19.56 -62.36 1.07
C TYR A 56 -18.85 -61.22 1.81
N SER A 57 -18.60 -61.38 3.10
CA SER A 57 -17.49 -60.64 3.75
C SER A 57 -16.16 -61.18 3.23
N LEU A 58 -15.07 -60.44 3.41
CA LEU A 58 -13.73 -60.95 3.04
C LEU A 58 -13.39 -62.25 3.80
N GLU A 59 -13.87 -62.41 5.03
CA GLU A 59 -13.68 -63.63 5.83
C GLU A 59 -14.56 -64.79 5.32
N ASP A 60 -15.83 -64.51 4.99
CA ASP A 60 -16.75 -65.50 4.42
C ASP A 60 -16.21 -66.02 3.07
N ALA A 61 -15.68 -65.12 2.24
CA ALA A 61 -15.09 -65.42 0.95
C ALA A 61 -13.86 -66.34 1.09
N LYS A 62 -12.98 -66.03 2.05
CA LYS A 62 -11.80 -66.87 2.36
C LYS A 62 -12.21 -68.24 2.89
N ALA A 63 -13.24 -68.32 3.73
CA ALA A 63 -13.76 -69.59 4.23
C ALA A 63 -14.40 -70.44 3.12
N ALA A 64 -15.14 -69.81 2.20
CA ALA A 64 -15.73 -70.46 1.03
C ALA A 64 -14.66 -71.06 0.10
N VAL A 65 -13.61 -70.28 -0.22
CA VAL A 65 -12.47 -70.77 -1.02
C VAL A 65 -11.72 -71.90 -0.32
N ALA A 66 -11.51 -71.83 1.00
CA ALA A 66 -10.88 -72.90 1.75
C ALA A 66 -11.70 -74.21 1.74
N LYS A 67 -13.03 -74.10 1.82
CA LYS A 67 -13.93 -75.26 1.75
C LYS A 67 -13.94 -75.88 0.35
N ALA A 68 -14.08 -75.06 -0.70
CA ALA A 68 -14.07 -75.50 -2.08
C ALA A 68 -12.72 -76.09 -2.50
N GLY A 69 -11.61 -75.46 -2.10
CA GLY A 69 -10.25 -75.91 -2.43
C GLY A 69 -9.87 -77.26 -1.82
N LYS A 70 -10.44 -77.61 -0.65
CA LYS A 70 -10.30 -78.95 -0.08
C LYS A 70 -10.96 -80.05 -0.92
N SER A 71 -12.04 -79.71 -1.63
CA SER A 71 -12.76 -80.64 -2.49
C SER A 71 -12.15 -80.76 -3.88
N ILE A 72 -11.74 -79.63 -4.48
CA ILE A 72 -11.21 -79.57 -5.86
C ILE A 72 -9.80 -80.17 -5.95
N PHE A 73 -8.97 -79.97 -4.92
CA PHE A 73 -7.57 -80.44 -4.91
C PHE A 73 -7.37 -81.65 -3.99
N LYS A 74 -8.36 -82.55 -3.90
CA LYS A 74 -8.32 -83.70 -2.99
C LYS A 74 -7.10 -84.61 -3.25
N ASP A 75 -6.71 -84.75 -4.51
CA ASP A 75 -5.67 -85.66 -4.98
C ASP A 75 -4.24 -85.08 -4.92
N LEU A 76 -4.09 -83.82 -4.47
CA LEU A 76 -2.79 -83.19 -4.26
C LEU A 76 -2.30 -83.36 -2.81
N ASP A 77 -0.98 -83.45 -2.65
CA ASP A 77 -0.31 -83.51 -1.35
C ASP A 77 -0.72 -82.34 -0.45
N TYR A 78 -0.91 -82.65 0.84
CA TYR A 78 -1.39 -81.69 1.84
C TYR A 78 -0.60 -80.36 1.87
N PRO A 79 0.74 -80.34 1.80
CA PRO A 79 1.51 -79.09 1.76
C PRO A 79 1.24 -78.27 0.50
N VAL A 80 1.14 -78.92 -0.66
CA VAL A 80 0.90 -78.26 -1.97
C VAL A 80 -0.50 -77.67 -2.01
N ARG A 81 -1.52 -78.43 -1.59
CA ARG A 81 -2.90 -77.96 -1.48
C ARG A 81 -3.03 -76.75 -0.55
N LYS A 82 -2.32 -76.76 0.59
CA LYS A 82 -2.35 -75.64 1.55
C LYS A 82 -1.78 -74.36 0.93
N VAL A 83 -0.70 -74.46 0.16
CA VAL A 83 -0.12 -73.32 -0.55
C VAL A 83 -1.06 -72.79 -1.64
N ILE A 84 -1.69 -73.67 -2.42
CA ILE A 84 -2.64 -73.28 -3.47
C ILE A 84 -3.86 -72.57 -2.88
N ILE A 85 -4.45 -73.09 -1.79
CA ILE A 85 -5.58 -72.44 -1.11
C ILE A 85 -5.15 -71.10 -0.50
N GLY A 86 -3.97 -71.03 0.12
CA GLY A 86 -3.44 -69.78 0.66
C GLY A 86 -3.23 -68.72 -0.41
N LEU A 87 -2.73 -69.11 -1.58
CA LEU A 87 -2.59 -68.25 -2.75
C LEU A 87 -3.96 -67.77 -3.25
N ALA A 88 -4.92 -68.68 -3.43
CA ALA A 88 -6.28 -68.33 -3.84
C ALA A 88 -6.97 -67.37 -2.85
N GLN A 89 -6.80 -67.57 -1.54
CA GLN A 89 -7.31 -66.67 -0.50
C GLN A 89 -6.64 -65.28 -0.51
N SER A 90 -5.37 -65.20 -0.91
CA SER A 90 -4.64 -63.93 -1.02
C SER A 90 -5.07 -63.08 -2.23
N LEU A 91 -5.65 -63.71 -3.24
CA LEU A 91 -6.18 -63.05 -4.44
C LEU A 91 -7.58 -62.45 -4.22
N LEU A 92 -8.27 -62.80 -3.13
CA LEU A 92 -9.58 -62.24 -2.80
C LEU A 92 -9.44 -60.81 -2.29
N GLN A 93 -10.10 -59.88 -2.97
CA GLN A 93 -10.21 -58.48 -2.55
C GLN A 93 -11.69 -58.04 -2.60
N PRO A 94 -12.11 -57.08 -1.76
CA PRO A 94 -13.43 -56.47 -1.87
C PRO A 94 -13.62 -55.85 -3.26
N ASN A 95 -14.62 -56.33 -4.01
CA ASN A 95 -14.94 -55.87 -5.36
C ASN A 95 -16.30 -55.17 -5.46
N LEU A 96 -17.04 -55.10 -4.35
CA LEU A 96 -18.26 -54.30 -4.25
C LEU A 96 -18.02 -53.10 -3.32
N THR A 97 -18.09 -51.90 -3.90
CA THR A 97 -17.83 -50.63 -3.20
C THR A 97 -18.98 -49.64 -3.34
N LEU A 98 -19.19 -48.82 -2.32
CA LEU A 98 -20.25 -47.81 -2.31
C LEU A 98 -19.89 -46.64 -3.24
N ASN A 99 -20.69 -46.43 -4.29
CA ASN A 99 -20.61 -45.22 -5.10
C ASN A 99 -21.38 -44.07 -4.45
N LYS A 100 -20.69 -43.29 -3.60
CA LYS A 100 -21.30 -42.14 -2.89
C LYS A 100 -21.79 -41.06 -3.84
N GLU A 101 -21.02 -40.74 -4.87
CA GLU A 101 -21.32 -39.68 -5.83
C GLU A 101 -22.64 -39.94 -6.57
N LYS A 102 -22.81 -41.14 -7.15
CA LYS A 102 -24.05 -41.50 -7.85
C LYS A 102 -25.24 -41.63 -6.91
N THR A 103 -24.99 -42.03 -5.65
CA THR A 103 -26.04 -42.11 -4.63
C THR A 103 -26.56 -40.73 -4.26
N GLU A 104 -25.68 -39.76 -4.03
CA GLU A 104 -26.09 -38.37 -3.74
C GLU A 104 -26.71 -37.69 -4.96
N GLU A 105 -26.20 -37.93 -6.17
CA GLU A 105 -26.80 -37.41 -7.41
C GLU A 105 -28.26 -37.89 -7.56
N ARG A 106 -28.52 -39.19 -7.36
CA ARG A 106 -29.87 -39.75 -7.42
C ARG A 106 -30.75 -39.26 -6.28
N ARG A 107 -30.20 -39.06 -5.07
CA ARG A 107 -30.93 -38.45 -3.95
C ARG A 107 -31.37 -37.03 -4.31
N ASN A 108 -30.49 -36.22 -4.88
CA ASN A 108 -30.79 -34.86 -5.31
C ASN A 108 -31.83 -34.84 -6.44
N GLN A 109 -31.75 -35.75 -7.41
CA GLN A 109 -32.78 -35.91 -8.44
C GLN A 109 -34.14 -36.29 -7.87
N ALA A 110 -34.19 -37.20 -6.88
CA ALA A 110 -35.42 -37.58 -6.21
C ALA A 110 -36.02 -36.42 -5.41
N ILE A 111 -35.18 -35.60 -4.76
CA ILE A 111 -35.60 -34.38 -4.06
C ILE A 111 -36.14 -33.35 -5.07
N ALA A 112 -35.45 -33.12 -6.19
CA ALA A 112 -35.87 -32.17 -7.22
C ALA A 112 -37.18 -32.56 -7.92
N ASN A 113 -37.41 -33.87 -8.10
CA ASN A 113 -38.63 -34.40 -8.73
C ASN A 113 -39.80 -34.53 -7.74
N ALA A 114 -39.56 -34.39 -6.43
CA ALA A 114 -40.64 -34.34 -5.45
C ALA A 114 -41.40 -33.02 -5.62
N LYS A 115 -42.70 -33.10 -5.90
CA LYS A 115 -43.56 -31.91 -5.99
C LYS A 115 -43.53 -31.17 -4.64
N ALA A 116 -43.04 -29.94 -4.63
CA ALA A 116 -43.09 -29.09 -3.46
C ALA A 116 -44.56 -28.86 -3.05
N VAL A 117 -44.90 -29.20 -1.80
CA VAL A 117 -46.19 -28.83 -1.22
C VAL A 117 -46.09 -27.37 -0.80
N LEU A 118 -46.38 -26.46 -1.73
CA LEU A 118 -46.42 -25.03 -1.47
C LEU A 118 -47.70 -24.71 -0.69
N THR A 119 -47.57 -24.34 0.57
CA THR A 119 -48.69 -23.81 1.36
C THR A 119 -48.73 -22.31 1.16
N GLN A 120 -49.76 -21.81 0.48
CA GLN A 120 -49.93 -20.36 0.26
C GLN A 120 -50.66 -19.75 1.46
N VAL A 121 -50.02 -18.79 2.13
CA VAL A 121 -50.61 -18.01 3.22
C VAL A 121 -51.11 -16.68 2.64
N LYS A 122 -52.36 -16.30 2.94
CA LYS A 122 -52.91 -15.00 2.49
C LYS A 122 -52.66 -13.91 3.51
N GLN A 123 -52.52 -12.66 3.05
CA GLN A 123 -52.44 -11.50 3.92
C GLN A 123 -53.70 -11.41 4.81
N GLY A 124 -53.52 -11.31 6.13
CA GLY A 124 -54.62 -11.32 7.11
C GLY A 124 -55.06 -12.71 7.58
N GLU A 125 -54.45 -13.79 7.08
CA GLU A 125 -54.65 -15.14 7.61
C GLU A 125 -54.03 -15.27 9.01
N MET A 126 -54.84 -15.69 9.98
CA MET A 126 -54.37 -15.99 11.33
C MET A 126 -53.54 -17.28 11.33
N LEU A 127 -52.24 -17.17 11.63
CA LEU A 127 -51.32 -18.31 11.60
C LEU A 127 -51.47 -19.24 12.80
N VAL A 128 -51.52 -18.69 14.02
CA VAL A 128 -51.66 -19.43 15.27
C VAL A 128 -52.42 -18.55 16.28
N ARG A 129 -53.33 -19.14 17.06
CA ARG A 129 -53.99 -18.45 18.18
C ARG A 129 -53.23 -18.63 19.48
N GLU A 130 -53.32 -17.64 20.36
CA GLU A 130 -52.76 -17.74 21.71
C GLU A 130 -53.35 -18.95 22.45
N GLY A 131 -52.47 -19.80 23.01
CA GLY A 131 -52.84 -21.04 23.70
C GLY A 131 -52.98 -22.29 22.81
N GLU A 132 -52.85 -22.17 21.49
CA GLU A 132 -52.94 -23.30 20.56
C GLU A 132 -51.62 -24.10 20.49
N LYS A 133 -51.69 -25.43 20.40
CA LYS A 133 -50.50 -26.27 20.27
C LYS A 133 -49.94 -26.16 18.85
N ILE A 134 -48.71 -25.67 18.75
CA ILE A 134 -48.02 -25.43 17.49
C ILE A 134 -47.73 -26.76 16.77
N SER A 135 -48.26 -26.93 15.55
CA SER A 135 -47.91 -28.05 14.68
C SER A 135 -46.61 -27.77 13.92
N ARG A 136 -46.00 -28.82 13.34
CA ARG A 136 -44.80 -28.66 12.51
C ARG A 136 -45.02 -27.73 11.31
N VAL A 137 -46.23 -27.71 10.75
CA VAL A 137 -46.57 -26.83 9.61
C VAL A 137 -46.66 -25.38 10.06
N ASP A 138 -47.25 -25.13 11.24
CA ASP A 138 -47.36 -23.78 11.80
C ASP A 138 -45.99 -23.20 12.13
N MET A 139 -45.09 -24.03 12.66
CA MET A 139 -43.69 -23.65 12.89
C MET A 139 -42.98 -23.25 11.59
N LEU A 140 -43.22 -23.95 10.49
CA LEU A 140 -42.65 -23.60 9.19
C LEU A 140 -43.25 -22.30 8.63
N LYS A 141 -44.55 -22.07 8.80
CA LYS A 141 -45.20 -20.79 8.43
C LYS A 141 -44.63 -19.62 9.23
N LEU A 142 -44.42 -19.80 10.54
CA LEU A 142 -43.84 -18.79 11.42
C LEU A 142 -42.38 -18.47 11.08
N GLN A 143 -41.55 -19.49 10.81
CA GLN A 143 -40.16 -19.30 10.36
C GLN A 143 -40.08 -18.62 8.99
N ALA A 144 -41.01 -18.94 8.08
CA ALA A 144 -41.10 -18.27 6.80
C ALA A 144 -41.47 -16.78 6.97
N LEU A 145 -42.45 -16.47 7.83
CA LEU A 145 -42.84 -15.09 8.15
C LEU A 145 -41.69 -14.31 8.80
N GLU A 146 -40.99 -14.90 9.77
CA GLU A 146 -39.81 -14.30 10.40
C GLU A 146 -38.72 -14.00 9.36
N SER A 147 -38.50 -14.91 8.40
CA SER A 147 -37.51 -14.73 7.35
C SER A 147 -37.87 -13.64 6.34
N GLU A 148 -39.16 -13.39 6.09
CA GLU A 148 -39.63 -12.27 5.26
C GLU A 148 -39.56 -10.94 6.01
N MET A 149 -40.03 -10.89 7.26
CA MET A 149 -39.97 -9.69 8.09
C MET A 149 -38.52 -9.20 8.27
N ARG A 150 -37.57 -10.11 8.49
CA ARG A 150 -36.13 -9.78 8.57
C ARG A 150 -35.57 -9.20 7.27
N LYS A 151 -36.15 -9.47 6.10
CA LYS A 151 -35.69 -8.90 4.81
C LYS A 151 -36.17 -7.47 4.62
N GLU A 152 -37.41 -7.14 5.01
CA GLU A 152 -37.93 -5.77 4.95
C GLU A 152 -37.18 -4.85 5.92
N ASP A 153 -36.92 -5.32 7.15
CA ASP A 153 -36.12 -4.58 8.14
C ASP A 153 -34.66 -4.39 7.71
N ALA A 154 -34.10 -5.32 6.93
CA ALA A 154 -32.72 -5.22 6.46
C ALA A 154 -32.49 -4.04 5.50
N LEU A 155 -33.46 -3.70 4.63
CA LEU A 155 -33.33 -2.55 3.74
C LEU A 155 -33.40 -1.22 4.50
N ALA A 156 -34.34 -1.08 5.44
CA ALA A 156 -34.42 0.11 6.28
C ALA A 156 -33.18 0.26 7.18
N SER A 157 -32.70 -0.84 7.76
CA SER A 157 -31.49 -0.88 8.60
C SER A 157 -30.22 -0.51 7.81
N THR A 158 -30.06 -1.05 6.60
CA THR A 158 -28.91 -0.72 5.73
C THR A 158 -28.94 0.75 5.30
N LEU A 159 -30.09 1.28 4.91
CA LEU A 159 -30.28 2.69 4.58
C LEU A 159 -29.96 3.61 5.78
N GLY A 160 -30.52 3.31 6.95
CA GLY A 160 -30.26 4.08 8.17
C GLY A 160 -28.78 4.09 8.55
N PHE A 161 -28.11 2.95 8.38
CA PHE A 161 -26.68 2.82 8.65
C PHE A 161 -25.82 3.62 7.66
N VAL A 162 -26.13 3.58 6.35
CA VAL A 162 -25.42 4.39 5.35
C VAL A 162 -25.58 5.89 5.64
N LEU A 163 -26.80 6.34 5.99
CA LEU A 163 -27.06 7.71 6.40
C LEU A 163 -26.24 8.13 7.63
N LEU A 164 -26.11 7.23 8.62
CA LEU A 164 -25.31 7.49 9.81
C LEU A 164 -23.80 7.57 9.48
N ALA A 165 -23.30 6.70 8.61
CA ALA A 165 -21.91 6.73 8.14
C ALA A 165 -21.59 8.04 7.39
N ILE A 166 -22.49 8.49 6.50
CA ILE A 166 -22.36 9.76 5.79
C ILE A 166 -22.35 10.92 6.78
N THR A 167 -23.28 10.93 7.72
CA THR A 167 -23.38 11.98 8.75
C THR A 167 -22.11 12.04 9.59
N PHE A 168 -21.58 10.89 10.01
CA PHE A 168 -20.34 10.81 10.76
C PHE A 168 -19.15 11.35 9.96
N PHE A 169 -19.04 10.96 8.68
CA PHE A 169 -17.98 11.44 7.78
C PHE A 169 -18.05 12.95 7.59
N VAL A 170 -19.23 13.50 7.31
CA VAL A 170 -19.44 14.94 7.10
C VAL A 170 -19.11 15.73 8.36
N ILE A 171 -19.62 15.32 9.53
CA ILE A 171 -19.35 16.00 10.80
C ILE A 171 -17.84 15.99 11.10
N SER A 172 -17.22 14.81 11.01
CA SER A 172 -15.79 14.65 11.29
C SER A 172 -14.92 15.44 10.29
N PHE A 173 -15.32 15.50 9.02
CA PHE A 173 -14.66 16.31 8.01
C PHE A 173 -14.80 17.82 8.27
N VAL A 174 -16.00 18.31 8.58
CA VAL A 174 -16.25 19.73 8.88
C VAL A 174 -15.48 20.19 10.12
N VAL A 175 -15.48 19.39 11.19
CA VAL A 175 -14.72 19.69 12.41
C VAL A 175 -13.22 19.79 12.11
N THR A 176 -12.69 18.85 11.33
CA THR A 176 -11.25 18.80 11.08
C THR A 176 -10.80 19.88 10.09
N SER A 177 -11.60 20.19 9.07
CA SER A 177 -11.35 21.26 8.09
C SER A 177 -11.49 22.67 8.65
N ASN A 178 -12.34 22.89 9.65
CA ASN A 178 -12.41 24.19 10.34
C ASN A 178 -11.24 24.39 11.33
N THR A 179 -10.69 23.30 11.88
CA THR A 179 -9.57 23.37 12.83
C THR A 179 -8.23 23.61 12.13
N TYR A 180 -8.09 23.12 10.89
CA TYR A 180 -6.88 23.24 10.10
C TYR A 180 -7.21 23.79 8.71
N ARG A 181 -6.59 24.90 8.29
CA ARG A 181 -6.74 25.47 6.94
C ARG A 181 -6.19 24.53 5.86
N SER A 182 -6.91 23.45 5.58
CA SER A 182 -6.58 22.55 4.49
C SER A 182 -7.18 23.05 3.18
N PRO A 183 -6.50 22.82 2.05
CA PRO A 183 -7.06 23.11 0.74
C PRO A 183 -8.35 22.30 0.53
N PRO A 184 -9.32 22.84 -0.23
CA PRO A 184 -10.58 22.15 -0.50
C PRO A 184 -10.32 20.82 -1.24
N LEU A 185 -11.09 19.79 -0.87
CA LEU A 185 -11.06 18.50 -1.56
C LEU A 185 -11.48 18.68 -3.02
N LYS A 186 -10.68 18.15 -3.94
CA LYS A 186 -11.00 18.11 -5.37
C LYS A 186 -11.83 16.86 -5.70
N ASN A 187 -12.50 16.83 -6.85
CA ASN A 187 -13.30 15.66 -7.28
C ASN A 187 -12.47 14.35 -7.31
N LYS A 188 -11.19 14.43 -7.68
CA LYS A 188 -10.27 13.29 -7.65
C LYS A 188 -10.03 12.75 -6.23
N ASP A 189 -10.06 13.63 -5.24
CA ASP A 189 -9.79 13.33 -3.84
C ASP A 189 -11.01 12.61 -3.23
N LEU A 190 -12.22 13.10 -3.57
CA LEU A 190 -13.48 12.45 -3.22
C LEU A 190 -13.63 11.07 -3.90
N LEU A 191 -13.25 10.96 -5.18
CA LEU A 191 -13.23 9.68 -5.89
C LEU A 191 -12.28 8.70 -5.22
N PHE A 192 -11.06 9.14 -4.86
CA PHE A 192 -10.09 8.31 -4.14
C PHE A 192 -10.64 7.79 -2.81
N LEU A 193 -11.22 8.67 -1.98
CA LEU A 193 -11.84 8.28 -0.71
C LEU A 193 -12.97 7.27 -0.90
N SER A 194 -13.84 7.50 -1.89
CA SER A 194 -14.97 6.62 -2.18
C SER A 194 -14.50 5.24 -2.65
N VAL A 195 -13.53 5.19 -3.57
CA VAL A 195 -12.93 3.94 -4.05
C VAL A 195 -12.24 3.19 -2.91
N MET A 196 -11.49 3.89 -2.05
CA MET A 196 -10.86 3.27 -0.89
C MET A 196 -11.88 2.68 0.09
N LEU A 197 -12.94 3.41 0.42
CA LEU A 197 -14.01 2.89 1.28
C LEU A 197 -14.63 1.61 0.69
N ILE A 198 -14.99 1.63 -0.59
CA ILE A 198 -15.60 0.48 -1.27
C ILE A 198 -14.65 -0.71 -1.31
N VAL A 199 -13.39 -0.49 -1.72
CA VAL A 199 -12.38 -1.57 -1.83
C VAL A 199 -12.10 -2.20 -0.47
N LEU A 200 -11.97 -1.40 0.59
CA LEU A 200 -11.69 -1.93 1.93
C LEU A 200 -12.91 -2.60 2.55
N PHE A 201 -14.12 -2.10 2.29
CA PHE A 201 -15.34 -2.75 2.72
C PHE A 201 -15.49 -4.12 2.05
N LEU A 202 -15.31 -4.19 0.72
CA LEU A 202 -15.31 -5.46 -0.02
C LEU A 202 -14.20 -6.40 0.44
N LEU A 203 -12.99 -5.88 0.70
CA LEU A 203 -11.90 -6.67 1.25
C LEU A 203 -12.25 -7.23 2.64
N SER A 204 -12.92 -6.45 3.46
CA SER A 204 -13.38 -6.86 4.79
C SER A 204 -14.47 -7.93 4.69
N GLU A 205 -15.45 -7.78 3.79
CA GLU A 205 -16.48 -8.78 3.48
C GLU A 205 -15.86 -10.11 3.03
N VAL A 206 -14.93 -10.07 2.06
CA VAL A 206 -14.21 -11.25 1.59
C VAL A 206 -13.41 -11.88 2.73
N SER A 207 -12.76 -11.07 3.57
CA SER A 207 -12.01 -11.57 4.72
C SER A 207 -12.91 -12.28 5.73
N VAL A 208 -14.10 -11.73 6.01
CA VAL A 208 -15.10 -12.36 6.88
C VAL A 208 -15.58 -13.69 6.28
N TYR A 209 -15.86 -13.73 4.98
CA TYR A 209 -16.25 -14.95 4.28
C TYR A 209 -15.16 -16.03 4.36
N LEU A 210 -13.89 -15.66 4.12
CA LEU A 210 -12.75 -16.56 4.23
C LEU A 210 -12.58 -17.09 5.66
N VAL A 211 -12.69 -16.22 6.67
CA VAL A 211 -12.61 -16.62 8.08
C VAL A 211 -13.73 -17.62 8.41
N LYS A 212 -14.97 -17.36 8.01
CA LYS A 212 -16.11 -18.28 8.20
C LYS A 212 -15.88 -19.63 7.51
N GLY A 213 -15.32 -19.64 6.30
CA GLY A 213 -15.01 -20.87 5.56
C GLY A 213 -13.86 -21.69 6.15
N ILE A 214 -12.87 -21.04 6.77
CA ILE A 214 -11.72 -21.72 7.40
C ILE A 214 -12.05 -22.21 8.81
N THR A 215 -13.05 -21.60 9.47
CA THR A 215 -13.44 -21.90 10.86
C THR A 215 -13.73 -23.39 11.12
N SER A 216 -14.19 -24.15 10.13
CA SER A 216 -14.37 -25.62 10.24
C SER A 216 -13.06 -26.42 10.44
N SER A 217 -11.92 -25.81 10.10
CA SER A 217 -10.58 -26.41 10.15
C SER A 217 -9.70 -25.84 11.27
N ILE A 218 -10.17 -24.84 12.01
CA ILE A 218 -9.43 -24.21 13.11
C ILE A 218 -9.52 -25.10 14.36
N PRO A 219 -8.44 -25.28 15.15
CA PRO A 219 -8.49 -26.01 16.41
C PRO A 219 -9.61 -25.50 17.34
N ARG A 220 -10.30 -26.41 18.05
CA ARG A 220 -11.38 -26.08 19.02
C ARG A 220 -10.97 -25.10 20.13
N SER A 221 -9.67 -24.84 20.29
CA SER A 221 -9.10 -23.87 21.22
C SER A 221 -9.15 -22.42 20.75
N VAL A 222 -9.56 -22.13 19.50
CA VAL A 222 -9.66 -20.78 18.96
C VAL A 222 -11.14 -20.44 18.70
N ARG A 223 -11.59 -19.29 19.18
CA ARG A 223 -12.94 -18.79 18.91
C ARG A 223 -12.97 -18.25 17.48
N ALA A 224 -13.98 -18.62 16.69
CA ALA A 224 -14.11 -18.19 15.29
C ALA A 224 -14.05 -16.66 15.10
N SER A 225 -14.56 -15.91 16.09
CA SER A 225 -14.54 -14.45 16.08
C SER A 225 -13.16 -13.82 16.32
N SER A 226 -12.23 -14.54 16.94
CA SER A 226 -10.87 -14.07 17.22
C SER A 226 -10.07 -13.77 15.94
N ALA A 227 -10.36 -14.49 14.85
CA ALA A 227 -9.70 -14.31 13.56
C ALA A 227 -10.08 -12.98 12.88
N PHE A 228 -11.18 -12.34 13.29
CA PHE A 228 -11.60 -11.06 12.73
C PHE A 228 -10.65 -9.90 13.08
N TYR A 229 -9.89 -10.01 14.18
CA TYR A 229 -8.87 -9.01 14.54
C TYR A 229 -7.71 -8.92 13.54
N ALA A 230 -7.55 -9.94 12.69
CA ALA A 230 -6.54 -9.95 11.63
C ALA A 230 -6.97 -9.22 10.34
N ILE A 231 -8.23 -8.78 10.24
CA ILE A 231 -8.74 -8.08 9.05
C ILE A 231 -8.05 -6.70 8.95
N PRO A 232 -7.39 -6.38 7.83
CA PRO A 232 -6.53 -5.20 7.71
C PRO A 232 -7.30 -3.91 7.41
N VAL A 233 -8.36 -3.60 8.17
CA VAL A 233 -9.18 -2.39 8.00
C VAL A 233 -8.32 -1.12 8.16
N GLN A 234 -7.30 -1.19 9.02
CA GLN A 234 -6.40 -0.08 9.31
C GLN A 234 -5.57 0.34 8.09
N ALA A 235 -5.36 -0.55 7.11
CA ALA A 235 -4.62 -0.25 5.89
C ALA A 235 -5.22 0.95 5.13
N GLY A 236 -6.55 1.09 5.18
CA GLY A 236 -7.24 2.22 4.59
C GLY A 236 -6.87 3.55 5.22
N ALA A 237 -7.00 3.63 6.54
CA ALA A 237 -6.66 4.82 7.31
C ALA A 237 -5.18 5.20 7.13
N MET A 238 -4.28 4.22 7.11
CA MET A 238 -2.86 4.42 6.82
C MET A 238 -2.64 5.00 5.41
N THR A 239 -3.30 4.42 4.41
CA THR A 239 -3.19 4.84 3.01
C THR A 239 -3.71 6.26 2.81
N VAL A 240 -4.90 6.58 3.35
CA VAL A 240 -5.45 7.94 3.28
C VAL A 240 -4.54 8.93 4.00
N CYS A 241 -3.95 8.57 5.14
CA CYS A 241 -2.99 9.42 5.85
C CYS A 241 -1.75 9.72 5.02
N LEU A 242 -1.23 8.73 4.29
CA LEU A 242 -0.06 8.89 3.44
C LEU A 242 -0.26 9.93 2.32
N PHE A 243 -1.46 10.00 1.74
CA PHE A 243 -1.74 10.86 0.58
C PHE A 243 -2.42 12.18 0.93
N MET A 244 -3.29 12.19 1.94
CA MET A 244 -4.19 13.29 2.26
C MET A 244 -3.93 13.87 3.66
N GLY A 245 -3.01 13.27 4.41
CA GLY A 245 -2.64 13.70 5.75
C GLY A 245 -3.62 13.25 6.83
N ILE A 246 -3.25 13.56 8.07
CA ILE A 246 -3.97 13.16 9.28
C ILE A 246 -5.42 13.67 9.33
N GLN A 247 -5.66 14.83 8.75
CA GLN A 247 -6.94 15.54 8.87
C GLN A 247 -8.09 14.85 8.14
N ILE A 248 -7.79 14.18 7.04
CA ILE A 248 -8.78 13.44 6.26
C ILE A 248 -8.78 11.96 6.67
N ALA A 249 -7.62 11.45 7.10
CA ALA A 249 -7.47 10.06 7.50
C ALA A 249 -8.19 9.71 8.81
N LEU A 250 -8.27 10.62 9.78
CA LEU A 250 -9.02 10.38 11.03
C LEU A 250 -10.53 10.22 10.78
N PRO A 251 -11.24 11.15 10.10
CA PRO A 251 -12.63 10.94 9.68
C PRO A 251 -12.84 9.64 8.90
N PHE A 252 -11.93 9.35 7.97
CA PHE A 252 -11.97 8.12 7.19
C PHE A 252 -11.86 6.87 8.08
N ALA A 253 -10.93 6.85 9.04
CA ALA A 253 -10.72 5.73 9.96
C ALA A 253 -11.98 5.38 10.76
N VAL A 254 -12.67 6.39 11.28
CA VAL A 254 -13.90 6.15 12.03
C VAL A 254 -15.04 5.73 11.11
N THR A 255 -15.13 6.31 9.92
CA THR A 255 -16.17 5.96 8.94
C THR A 255 -16.03 4.51 8.48
N ILE A 256 -14.81 4.07 8.15
CA ILE A 256 -14.58 2.68 7.76
C ILE A 256 -14.78 1.72 8.94
N ALA A 257 -14.39 2.08 10.16
CA ALA A 257 -14.65 1.28 11.35
C ALA A 257 -16.14 1.12 11.63
N PHE A 258 -16.91 2.22 11.44
CA PHE A 258 -18.36 2.16 11.51
C PHE A 258 -18.88 1.21 10.44
N LEU A 259 -18.56 1.43 9.15
CA LEU A 259 -19.01 0.57 8.05
C LEU A 259 -18.68 -0.91 8.26
N THR A 260 -17.48 -1.23 8.72
CA THR A 260 -17.10 -2.62 8.94
C THR A 260 -17.83 -3.24 10.14
N SER A 261 -18.30 -2.47 11.12
CA SER A 261 -19.09 -3.01 12.24
C SER A 261 -20.41 -3.67 11.78
N PHE A 262 -20.98 -3.23 10.66
CA PHE A 262 -22.15 -3.86 10.05
C PHE A 262 -21.89 -5.29 9.60
N LEU A 263 -20.68 -5.57 9.12
CA LEU A 263 -20.25 -6.93 8.71
C LEU A 263 -20.22 -7.90 9.89
N PHE A 264 -20.08 -7.38 11.11
CA PHE A 264 -20.01 -8.15 12.35
C PHE A 264 -21.34 -8.12 13.12
N GLU A 265 -22.47 -8.06 12.41
CA GLU A 265 -23.81 -8.08 13.00
C GLU A 265 -24.01 -6.95 14.04
N ASN A 266 -23.42 -5.77 13.78
CA ASN A 266 -23.45 -4.58 14.64
C ASN A 266 -22.82 -4.78 16.03
N GLN A 267 -21.82 -5.65 16.16
CA GLN A 267 -21.03 -5.80 17.39
C GLN A 267 -20.24 -4.51 17.71
N PHE A 268 -20.67 -3.83 18.77
CA PHE A 268 -20.08 -2.57 19.23
C PHE A 268 -18.59 -2.67 19.58
N GLU A 269 -18.14 -3.83 20.09
CA GLU A 269 -16.73 -4.09 20.38
C GLU A 269 -15.83 -4.01 19.15
N MET A 270 -16.31 -4.55 18.02
CA MET A 270 -15.56 -4.55 16.76
C MET A 270 -15.44 -3.14 16.19
N PHE A 271 -16.50 -2.33 16.33
CA PHE A 271 -16.46 -0.91 16.02
C PHE A 271 -15.36 -0.20 16.82
N ILE A 272 -15.34 -0.35 18.16
CA ILE A 272 -14.32 0.26 19.03
C ILE A 272 -12.92 -0.20 18.63
N PHE A 273 -12.72 -1.50 18.41
CA PHE A 273 -11.44 -2.06 18.01
C PHE A 273 -10.91 -1.41 16.73
N PHE A 274 -11.69 -1.43 15.64
CA PHE A 274 -11.25 -0.89 14.36
C PHE A 274 -11.11 0.64 14.40
N MET A 275 -11.96 1.33 15.16
CA MET A 275 -11.86 2.78 15.33
C MET A 275 -10.55 3.16 16.01
N LEU A 276 -10.26 2.60 17.18
CA LEU A 276 -9.03 2.91 17.93
C LEU A 276 -7.78 2.46 17.18
N SER A 277 -7.81 1.26 16.61
CA SER A 277 -6.71 0.73 15.81
C SER A 277 -6.42 1.58 14.57
N GLY A 278 -7.47 2.04 13.88
CA GLY A 278 -7.37 2.96 12.75
C GLY A 278 -6.81 4.33 13.15
N MET A 279 -7.24 4.91 14.28
CA MET A 279 -6.70 6.18 14.76
C MET A 279 -5.20 6.08 15.12
N VAL A 280 -4.81 4.98 15.76
CA VAL A 280 -3.40 4.71 16.10
C VAL A 280 -2.56 4.53 14.84
N SER A 281 -3.10 3.88 13.81
CA SER A 281 -2.38 3.69 12.54
C SER A 281 -2.10 5.02 11.84
N VAL A 282 -3.07 5.94 11.85
CA VAL A 282 -2.92 7.31 11.34
C VAL A 282 -1.82 8.06 12.09
N TYR A 283 -1.79 7.98 13.43
CA TYR A 283 -0.79 8.64 14.25
C TYR A 283 0.65 8.24 13.88
N TRP A 284 0.89 6.94 13.64
CA TRP A 284 2.23 6.44 13.29
C TRP A 284 2.63 6.72 11.85
N VAL A 285 1.67 6.86 10.92
CA VAL A 285 1.94 7.12 9.50
C VAL A 285 2.10 8.61 9.19
N ARG A 286 1.58 9.53 10.02
CA ARG A 286 1.54 10.98 9.74
C ARG A 286 2.88 11.61 9.31
N ASN A 287 4.00 11.08 9.82
CA ASN A 287 5.35 11.58 9.57
C ASN A 287 6.22 10.57 8.81
N CYS A 288 5.61 9.69 8.01
CA CYS A 288 6.32 8.63 7.31
C CYS A 288 7.21 9.19 6.19
N LYS A 289 8.52 8.92 6.28
CA LYS A 289 9.54 9.40 5.33
C LYS A 289 10.11 8.30 4.43
N GLU A 290 9.97 7.04 4.84
CA GLU A 290 10.55 5.88 4.15
C GLU A 290 9.52 4.75 4.03
N GLN A 291 9.63 3.92 2.98
CA GLN A 291 8.74 2.76 2.79
C GLN A 291 8.81 1.77 3.96
N ASN A 292 10.02 1.48 4.47
CA ASN A 292 10.20 0.58 5.62
C ASN A 292 9.52 1.11 6.90
N THR A 293 9.23 2.41 6.98
CA THR A 293 8.53 3.00 8.12
C THR A 293 7.05 2.60 8.14
N LEU A 294 6.43 2.32 6.99
CA LEU A 294 5.03 1.84 6.91
C LEU A 294 4.88 0.43 7.50
N ILE A 295 5.81 -0.48 7.20
CA ILE A 295 5.81 -1.84 7.78
C ILE A 295 6.04 -1.76 9.30
N LYS A 296 7.00 -0.94 9.75
CA LYS A 296 7.23 -0.69 11.18
C LYS A 296 6.01 -0.07 11.87
N ALA A 297 5.31 0.84 11.20
CA ALA A 297 4.06 1.41 11.71
C ALA A 297 2.98 0.33 11.86
N GLY A 298 2.83 -0.56 10.88
CA GLY A 298 1.93 -1.71 10.96
C GLY A 298 2.24 -2.62 12.15
N LEU A 299 3.52 -2.94 12.41
CA LEU A 299 3.91 -3.72 13.59
C LEU A 299 3.58 -3.01 14.91
N LYS A 300 3.81 -1.69 15.00
CA LYS A 300 3.42 -0.90 16.19
C LYS A 300 1.91 -0.88 16.40
N VAL A 301 1.12 -0.79 15.33
CA VAL A 301 -0.34 -0.93 15.38
C VAL A 301 -0.71 -2.31 15.88
N GLY A 302 -0.03 -3.36 15.42
CA GLY A 302 -0.23 -4.73 15.91
C GLY A 302 -0.03 -4.86 17.42
N VAL A 303 1.00 -4.22 17.98
CA VAL A 303 1.25 -4.20 19.44
C VAL A 303 0.13 -3.45 20.18
N VAL A 304 -0.41 -2.37 19.62
CA VAL A 304 -1.56 -1.70 20.24
C VAL A 304 -2.83 -2.55 20.11
N ASN A 305 -2.98 -3.29 19.01
CA ASN A 305 -4.09 -4.21 18.82
C ASN A 305 -4.08 -5.32 19.88
N THR A 306 -2.93 -5.85 20.29
CA THR A 306 -2.90 -6.85 21.37
C THR A 306 -3.38 -6.27 22.70
N LEU A 307 -3.06 -5.01 23.00
CA LEU A 307 -3.56 -4.30 24.18
C LEU A 307 -5.09 -4.11 24.10
N LEU A 308 -5.60 -3.68 22.93
CA LEU A 308 -7.03 -3.51 22.69
C LEU A 308 -7.79 -4.82 22.83
N VAL A 309 -7.29 -5.89 22.21
CA VAL A 309 -7.83 -7.25 22.33
C VAL A 309 -7.86 -7.71 23.78
N THR A 310 -6.77 -7.50 24.53
CA THR A 310 -6.72 -7.86 25.96
C THR A 310 -7.79 -7.13 26.76
N THR A 311 -7.98 -5.84 26.48
CA THR A 311 -8.99 -5.01 27.13
C THR A 311 -10.39 -5.54 26.84
N LEU A 312 -10.71 -5.81 25.57
CA LEU A 312 -12.01 -6.35 25.16
C LEU A 312 -12.28 -7.76 25.72
N TYR A 313 -11.23 -8.59 25.80
CA TYR A 313 -11.30 -9.92 26.38
C TYR A 313 -11.64 -9.87 27.88
N MET A 314 -11.05 -8.94 28.64
CA MET A 314 -11.34 -8.75 30.07
C MET A 314 -12.78 -8.28 30.34
N PHE A 315 -13.42 -7.61 29.40
CA PHE A 315 -14.84 -7.23 29.53
C PHE A 315 -15.80 -8.43 29.39
N HIS A 316 -15.37 -9.52 28.73
CA HIS A 316 -16.24 -10.64 28.38
C HIS A 316 -15.97 -11.93 29.15
N GLU A 317 -14.71 -12.23 29.46
CA GLU A 317 -14.32 -13.50 30.08
C GLU A 317 -13.70 -13.29 31.48
N SER A 318 -13.99 -14.21 32.39
CA SER A 318 -13.59 -14.15 33.80
C SER A 318 -12.18 -14.72 34.08
N GLY A 319 -11.22 -14.54 33.17
CA GLY A 319 -9.80 -14.89 33.44
C GLY A 319 -8.94 -15.17 32.20
N PRO A 320 -7.60 -15.11 32.32
CA PRO A 320 -6.68 -15.32 31.21
C PRO A 320 -6.63 -16.81 30.79
N GLY A 321 -7.09 -17.12 29.59
CA GLY A 321 -7.01 -18.45 28.98
C GLY A 321 -6.04 -18.53 27.79
N ILE A 322 -5.72 -19.76 27.34
CA ILE A 322 -4.88 -20.00 26.14
C ILE A 322 -5.45 -19.35 24.86
N LYS A 323 -6.75 -19.05 24.85
CA LYS A 323 -7.45 -18.33 23.77
C LYS A 323 -6.86 -16.94 23.54
N LEU A 324 -6.49 -16.24 24.61
CA LEU A 324 -5.95 -14.87 24.54
C LEU A 324 -4.64 -14.81 23.75
N VAL A 325 -3.80 -15.85 23.83
CA VAL A 325 -2.55 -15.94 23.07
C VAL A 325 -2.80 -15.97 21.56
N TRP A 326 -3.83 -16.70 21.12
CA TRP A 326 -4.23 -16.72 19.72
C TRP A 326 -4.80 -15.37 19.27
N GLU A 327 -5.59 -14.70 20.11
CA GLU A 327 -6.12 -13.37 19.82
C GLU A 327 -5.03 -12.30 19.70
N TRP A 328 -3.97 -12.38 20.51
CA TRP A 328 -2.78 -11.56 20.35
C TRP A 328 -2.11 -11.79 18.99
N GLY A 329 -2.01 -13.06 18.58
CA GLY A 329 -1.49 -13.43 17.26
C GLY A 329 -2.28 -12.76 16.13
N PHE A 330 -3.61 -12.84 16.17
CA PHE A 330 -4.46 -12.20 15.16
C PHE A 330 -4.39 -10.67 15.20
N GLY A 331 -4.37 -10.05 16.38
CA GLY A 331 -4.20 -8.59 16.51
C GLY A 331 -2.87 -8.08 15.95
N LEU A 332 -1.77 -8.81 16.20
CA LEU A 332 -0.45 -8.52 15.62
C LEU A 332 -0.45 -8.68 14.11
N LEU A 333 -1.02 -9.79 13.61
CA LEU A 333 -1.12 -10.06 12.17
C LEU A 333 -1.94 -8.98 11.46
N GLY A 334 -3.06 -8.54 12.02
CA GLY A 334 -3.89 -7.48 11.42
C GLY A 334 -3.12 -6.17 11.23
N GLY A 335 -2.33 -5.77 12.23
CA GLY A 335 -1.45 -4.61 12.12
C GLY A 335 -0.34 -4.79 11.08
N ALA A 336 0.34 -5.93 11.10
CA ALA A 336 1.43 -6.24 10.18
C ALA A 336 0.94 -6.30 8.71
N ILE A 337 -0.15 -7.04 8.45
CA ILE A 337 -0.79 -7.13 7.13
C ILE A 337 -1.21 -5.74 6.65
N SER A 338 -1.76 -4.90 7.54
CA SER A 338 -2.14 -3.53 7.18
C SER A 338 -0.96 -2.68 6.69
N GLY A 339 0.19 -2.77 7.36
CA GLY A 339 1.40 -2.06 6.95
C GLY A 339 1.94 -2.57 5.60
N ILE A 340 1.93 -3.88 5.38
CA ILE A 340 2.34 -4.50 4.11
C ILE A 340 1.40 -4.08 2.98
N LEU A 341 0.09 -4.17 3.21
CA LEU A 341 -0.93 -3.81 2.23
C LEU A 341 -0.84 -2.32 1.85
N THR A 342 -0.66 -1.43 2.83
CA THR A 342 -0.44 0.01 2.59
C THR A 342 0.80 0.24 1.72
N THR A 343 1.90 -0.46 2.01
CA THR A 343 3.15 -0.33 1.25
C THR A 343 2.97 -0.78 -0.20
N GLY A 344 2.23 -1.87 -0.44
CA GLY A 344 1.94 -2.36 -1.79
C GLY A 344 0.93 -1.49 -2.56
N LEU A 345 -0.05 -0.91 -1.88
CA LEU A 345 -1.07 -0.05 -2.48
C LEU A 345 -0.55 1.35 -2.82
N ALA A 346 0.42 1.88 -2.07
CA ALA A 346 0.97 3.21 -2.28
C ALA A 346 1.40 3.49 -3.74
N PRO A 347 2.27 2.69 -4.39
CA PRO A 347 2.70 2.97 -5.76
C PRO A 347 1.56 2.86 -6.78
N VAL A 348 0.57 1.98 -6.54
CA VAL A 348 -0.60 1.84 -7.42
C VAL A 348 -1.46 3.10 -7.35
N ILE A 349 -1.68 3.64 -6.15
CA ILE A 349 -2.46 4.86 -5.94
C ILE A 349 -1.72 6.08 -6.51
N GLU A 350 -0.40 6.17 -6.34
CA GLU A 350 0.43 7.21 -6.97
C GLU A 350 0.25 7.22 -8.49
N MET A 351 0.25 6.04 -9.12
CA MET A 351 0.10 5.91 -10.57
C MET A 351 -1.30 6.29 -11.06
N ILE A 352 -2.36 5.81 -10.39
CA ILE A 352 -3.75 6.02 -10.84
C ILE A 352 -4.21 7.46 -10.56
N PHE A 353 -3.91 8.00 -9.38
CA PHE A 353 -4.40 9.31 -8.94
C PHE A 353 -3.38 10.44 -9.14
N GLY A 354 -2.15 10.12 -9.53
CA GLY A 354 -1.09 11.10 -9.80
C GLY A 354 -0.63 11.86 -8.57
N TYR A 355 -0.81 11.30 -7.36
CA TYR A 355 -0.29 11.91 -6.13
C TYR A 355 1.24 11.81 -6.08
N THR A 356 1.86 12.75 -5.38
CA THR A 356 3.31 12.73 -5.12
C THR A 356 3.50 12.71 -3.60
N THR A 357 3.93 11.58 -3.06
CA THR A 357 4.10 11.41 -1.60
C THR A 357 5.40 12.05 -1.12
N ASN A 358 5.48 12.34 0.18
CA ASN A 358 6.72 12.79 0.82
C ASN A 358 7.85 11.76 0.67
N ILE A 359 7.53 10.47 0.64
CA ILE A 359 8.50 9.39 0.42
C ILE A 359 9.11 9.56 -0.98
N LYS A 360 8.27 9.73 -2.01
CA LYS A 360 8.74 9.95 -3.37
C LYS A 360 9.57 11.23 -3.50
N LEU A 361 9.13 12.31 -2.87
CA LEU A 361 9.88 13.57 -2.89
C LEU A 361 11.24 13.45 -2.20
N LEU A 362 11.35 12.73 -1.08
CA LEU A 362 12.64 12.48 -0.42
C LEU A 362 13.57 11.62 -1.28
N GLU A 363 13.02 10.63 -1.98
CA GLU A 363 13.76 9.83 -2.95
C GLU A 363 14.34 10.71 -4.07
N LEU A 364 13.53 11.63 -4.61
CA LEU A 364 13.92 12.58 -5.65
C LEU A 364 14.83 13.72 -5.14
N ALA A 365 14.79 14.03 -3.85
CA ALA A 365 15.68 15.01 -3.22
C ALA A 365 17.13 14.50 -3.12
N ASN A 366 17.36 13.20 -3.29
CA ASN A 366 18.70 12.65 -3.30
C ASN A 366 19.46 13.07 -4.57
N LEU A 367 20.56 13.81 -4.42
CA LEU A 367 21.36 14.31 -5.53
C LEU A 367 22.08 13.19 -6.31
N ASP A 368 22.18 11.98 -5.76
CA ASP A 368 22.72 10.81 -6.45
C ASP A 368 21.75 10.16 -7.45
N GLN A 369 20.52 10.69 -7.58
CA GLN A 369 19.56 10.23 -8.58
C GLN A 369 20.16 10.27 -10.00
N PRO A 370 19.97 9.22 -10.83
CA PRO A 370 20.60 9.14 -12.16
C PRO A 370 20.36 10.38 -13.04
N LEU A 371 19.16 10.95 -12.98
CA LEU A 371 18.80 12.14 -13.77
C LEU A 371 19.54 13.40 -13.29
N LEU A 372 19.69 13.60 -11.97
CA LEU A 372 20.45 14.74 -11.43
C LEU A 372 21.95 14.57 -11.69
N ARG A 373 22.47 13.34 -11.60
CA ARG A 373 23.86 13.04 -12.02
C ARG A 373 24.07 13.34 -13.50
N LYS A 374 23.11 13.02 -14.36
CA LYS A 374 23.15 13.37 -15.79
C LYS A 374 23.14 14.88 -16.00
N LEU A 375 22.31 15.63 -15.27
CA LEU A 375 22.31 17.09 -15.28
C LEU A 375 23.67 17.65 -14.87
N MET A 376 24.23 17.16 -13.76
CA MET A 376 25.55 17.56 -13.24
C MET A 376 26.67 17.35 -14.26
N LEU A 377 26.66 16.23 -14.99
CA LEU A 377 27.70 15.91 -15.97
C LEU A 377 27.54 16.66 -17.31
N GLN A 378 26.30 16.84 -17.79
CA GLN A 378 26.04 17.42 -19.11
C GLN A 378 25.81 18.95 -19.09
N ALA A 379 25.30 19.48 -17.98
CA ALA A 379 24.98 20.89 -17.79
C ALA A 379 25.33 21.33 -16.34
N PRO A 380 26.63 21.36 -15.96
CA PRO A 380 27.07 21.61 -14.59
C PRO A 380 26.65 22.98 -14.04
N GLY A 381 26.62 24.01 -14.89
CA GLY A 381 26.19 25.35 -14.49
C GLY A 381 24.71 25.40 -14.12
N THR A 382 23.87 24.73 -14.93
CA THR A 382 22.44 24.54 -14.66
C THR A 382 22.21 23.71 -13.39
N TYR A 383 23.02 22.67 -13.15
CA TYR A 383 22.96 21.88 -11.92
C TYR A 383 23.21 22.75 -10.67
N HIS A 384 24.29 23.54 -10.67
CA HIS A 384 24.59 24.43 -9.55
C HIS A 384 23.50 25.49 -9.33
N HIS A 385 22.96 26.05 -10.40
CA HIS A 385 21.80 26.95 -10.36
C HIS A 385 20.59 26.28 -9.69
N SER A 386 20.22 25.09 -10.16
CA SER A 386 19.06 24.34 -9.66
C SER A 386 19.17 24.00 -8.17
N VAL A 387 20.38 23.71 -7.66
CA VAL A 387 20.60 23.45 -6.22
C VAL A 387 20.37 24.70 -5.37
N ILE A 388 20.81 25.88 -5.85
CA ILE A 388 20.60 27.16 -5.16
C ILE A 388 19.12 27.53 -5.19
N VAL A 389 18.47 27.41 -6.36
CA VAL A 389 17.02 27.62 -6.51
C VAL A 389 16.24 26.71 -5.56
N GLY A 390 16.57 25.42 -5.50
CA GLY A 390 15.94 24.50 -4.54
C GLY A 390 16.09 24.94 -3.08
N SER A 391 17.25 25.48 -2.70
CA SER A 391 17.51 25.98 -1.34
C SER A 391 16.72 27.26 -1.02
N LEU A 392 16.61 28.18 -1.99
CA LEU A 392 15.79 29.38 -1.87
C LEU A 392 14.30 29.03 -1.68
N VAL A 393 13.79 28.15 -2.55
CA VAL A 393 12.40 27.73 -2.55
C VAL A 393 12.04 26.97 -1.28
N GLU A 394 12.89 26.04 -0.82
CA GLU A 394 12.68 25.28 0.42
C GLU A 394 12.50 26.23 1.62
N ALA A 395 13.41 27.19 1.77
CA ALA A 395 13.38 28.12 2.88
C ALA A 395 12.17 29.06 2.82
N ALA A 396 11.82 29.57 1.64
CA ALA A 396 10.68 30.45 1.47
C ALA A 396 9.35 29.71 1.70
N ALA A 397 9.19 28.51 1.15
CA ALA A 397 8.01 27.66 1.36
C ALA A 397 7.78 27.36 2.86
N SER A 398 8.85 27.12 3.61
CA SER A 398 8.78 26.88 5.06
C SER A 398 8.19 28.07 5.83
N VAL A 399 8.51 29.30 5.41
CA VAL A 399 8.06 30.52 6.10
C VAL A 399 6.61 30.89 5.75
N ILE A 400 6.17 30.65 4.49
CA ILE A 400 4.84 31.04 4.01
C ILE A 400 3.77 29.93 4.14
N GLY A 401 4.13 28.79 4.73
CA GLY A 401 3.25 27.64 4.87
C GLY A 401 2.96 26.90 3.55
N GLY A 402 3.89 26.93 2.60
CA GLY A 402 3.90 26.03 1.43
C GLY A 402 4.52 24.67 1.76
N ASN A 403 4.64 23.78 0.77
CA ASN A 403 5.34 22.50 0.91
C ASN A 403 6.84 22.65 0.62
N PRO A 404 7.73 22.66 1.65
CA PRO A 404 9.15 22.95 1.47
C PRO A 404 9.86 21.87 0.66
N LEU A 405 9.49 20.61 0.88
CA LEU A 405 10.11 19.47 0.22
C LEU A 405 9.74 19.42 -1.27
N LEU A 406 8.46 19.63 -1.61
CA LEU A 406 8.03 19.73 -3.00
C LEU A 406 8.74 20.89 -3.71
N GLY A 407 8.79 22.05 -3.07
CA GLY A 407 9.46 23.23 -3.61
C GLY A 407 10.96 22.99 -3.85
N LYS A 408 11.67 22.40 -2.88
CA LYS A 408 13.09 22.04 -3.00
C LYS A 408 13.35 21.12 -4.20
N VAL A 409 12.61 20.02 -4.27
CA VAL A 409 12.75 19.03 -5.34
C VAL A 409 12.40 19.65 -6.68
N SER A 410 11.33 20.44 -6.74
CA SER A 410 10.97 21.14 -7.99
C SER A 410 12.07 22.09 -8.44
N GLY A 411 12.74 22.80 -7.51
CA GLY A 411 13.93 23.59 -7.82
C GLY A 411 15.08 22.77 -8.41
N TYR A 412 15.32 21.54 -7.95
CA TYR A 412 16.35 20.66 -8.52
C TYR A 412 16.05 20.23 -9.96
N TYR A 413 14.76 20.05 -10.28
CA TYR A 413 14.34 19.49 -11.56
C TYR A 413 13.77 20.50 -12.56
N HIS A 414 13.52 21.76 -12.18
CA HIS A 414 12.82 22.74 -13.03
C HIS A 414 13.47 22.90 -14.42
N ASP A 415 14.79 22.75 -14.46
CA ASP A 415 15.65 23.11 -15.59
C ASP A 415 16.23 21.91 -16.35
N ILE A 416 15.78 20.69 -16.06
CA ILE A 416 16.34 19.46 -16.66
C ILE A 416 16.23 19.39 -18.19
N GLY A 417 15.33 20.18 -18.79
CA GLY A 417 15.24 20.27 -20.24
C GLY A 417 16.50 20.82 -20.90
N LYS A 418 17.28 21.63 -20.18
CA LYS A 418 18.55 22.18 -20.67
C LYS A 418 19.59 21.11 -21.00
N ILE A 419 19.44 19.89 -20.47
CA ILE A 419 20.25 18.71 -20.80
C ILE A 419 20.33 18.45 -22.31
N LYS A 420 19.23 18.68 -23.06
CA LYS A 420 19.23 18.42 -24.51
C LYS A 420 20.14 19.38 -25.29
N LYS A 421 20.29 20.62 -24.84
CA LYS A 421 21.04 21.68 -25.54
C LYS A 421 21.88 22.56 -24.59
N PRO A 422 22.82 22.00 -23.80
CA PRO A 422 23.46 22.75 -22.70
C PRO A 422 24.22 23.98 -23.18
N ALA A 423 24.89 23.88 -24.34
CA ALA A 423 25.73 24.93 -24.91
C ALA A 423 24.98 26.22 -25.32
N TYR A 424 23.64 26.22 -25.33
CA TYR A 424 22.84 27.41 -25.60
C TYR A 424 22.53 28.21 -24.33
N PHE A 425 22.77 27.66 -23.15
CA PHE A 425 22.50 28.34 -21.88
C PHE A 425 23.78 28.90 -21.29
N ILE A 426 23.76 30.19 -20.92
CA ILE A 426 24.97 30.97 -20.60
C ILE A 426 25.71 30.41 -19.38
N GLU A 427 25.00 29.86 -18.41
CA GLU A 427 25.55 29.25 -17.21
C GLU A 427 26.42 28.02 -17.50
N ASN A 428 26.25 27.38 -18.67
CA ASN A 428 27.04 26.22 -19.10
C ASN A 428 28.13 26.58 -20.14
N GLN A 429 28.24 27.85 -20.55
CA GLN A 429 29.23 28.28 -21.54
C GLN A 429 30.56 28.58 -20.84
N ALA A 430 31.48 27.62 -20.82
CA ALA A 430 32.85 27.83 -20.33
C ALA A 430 33.69 28.61 -21.35
N ARG A 431 33.79 29.95 -21.21
CA ARG A 431 34.64 30.88 -22.01
C ARG A 431 34.51 30.79 -23.55
N CYS A 432 33.54 30.06 -24.06
CA CYS A 432 33.28 29.88 -25.49
C CYS A 432 32.39 31.01 -26.03
N LYS A 433 32.49 31.31 -27.33
CA LYS A 433 31.60 32.28 -27.99
C LYS A 433 30.13 31.84 -27.85
N ASN A 434 29.25 32.79 -27.54
CA ASN A 434 27.83 32.52 -27.32
C ASN A 434 27.18 32.01 -28.62
N ARG A 435 26.54 30.84 -28.56
CA ARG A 435 25.88 30.21 -29.72
C ARG A 435 24.76 31.07 -30.30
N HIS A 436 24.17 31.96 -29.49
CA HIS A 436 23.11 32.87 -29.91
C HIS A 436 23.59 34.05 -30.78
N ASP A 437 24.89 34.32 -30.84
CA ASP A 437 25.41 35.47 -31.62
C ASP A 437 25.17 35.31 -33.13
N LYS A 438 25.16 34.06 -33.60
CA LYS A 438 24.94 33.71 -35.01
C LYS A 438 23.49 33.43 -35.38
N LEU A 439 22.56 33.58 -34.43
CA LEU A 439 21.16 33.23 -34.61
C LEU A 439 20.26 34.47 -34.70
N ALA A 440 19.18 34.34 -35.48
CA ALA A 440 18.09 35.30 -35.45
C ALA A 440 17.45 35.31 -34.04
N PRO A 441 17.03 36.48 -33.50
CA PRO A 441 16.45 36.55 -32.16
C PRO A 441 15.24 35.63 -31.93
N SER A 442 14.40 35.44 -32.95
CA SER A 442 13.26 34.51 -32.90
C SER A 442 13.69 33.06 -32.76
N MET A 443 14.79 32.64 -33.42
CA MET A 443 15.34 31.29 -33.27
C MET A 443 15.95 31.09 -31.87
N SER A 444 16.61 32.11 -31.33
CA SER A 444 17.10 32.08 -29.95
C SER A 444 15.96 31.93 -28.95
N SER A 445 14.88 32.70 -29.11
CA SER A 445 13.64 32.57 -28.32
C SER A 445 13.06 31.16 -28.37
N LEU A 446 12.98 30.56 -29.56
CA LEU A 446 12.47 29.20 -29.74
C LEU A 446 13.34 28.14 -29.06
N ILE A 447 14.68 28.28 -29.12
CA ILE A 447 15.61 27.36 -28.45
C ILE A 447 15.49 27.49 -26.93
N LEU A 448 15.41 28.71 -26.41
CA LEU A 448 15.24 28.93 -24.98
C LEU A 448 13.89 28.39 -24.52
N THR A 449 12.78 28.72 -25.15
CA THR A 449 11.46 28.20 -24.75
C THR A 449 11.34 26.67 -24.86
N SER A 450 12.13 26.01 -25.73
CA SER A 450 12.03 24.55 -25.89
C SER A 450 12.45 23.76 -24.65
N HIS A 451 13.31 24.30 -23.76
CA HIS A 451 13.74 23.57 -22.57
C HIS A 451 12.58 23.24 -21.64
N VAL A 452 11.52 24.05 -21.60
CA VAL A 452 10.33 23.77 -20.80
C VAL A 452 9.65 22.49 -21.31
N ARG A 453 9.39 22.41 -22.62
CA ARG A 453 8.78 21.23 -23.25
C ARG A 453 9.69 20.00 -23.13
N ASP A 454 10.98 20.17 -23.39
CA ASP A 454 11.97 19.10 -23.27
C ASP A 454 12.08 18.60 -21.82
N GLY A 455 11.97 19.49 -20.83
CA GLY A 455 11.96 19.15 -19.42
C GLY A 455 10.71 18.38 -19.00
N VAL A 456 9.54 18.78 -19.49
CA VAL A 456 8.28 18.06 -19.27
C VAL A 456 8.34 16.64 -19.83
N GLU A 457 8.91 16.46 -21.02
CA GLU A 457 9.11 15.14 -21.64
C GLU A 457 10.02 14.25 -20.79
N ILE A 458 11.21 14.75 -20.42
CA ILE A 458 12.17 14.02 -19.58
C ILE A 458 11.55 13.68 -18.22
N ALA A 459 10.79 14.60 -17.61
CA ALA A 459 10.15 14.39 -16.31
C ALA A 459 9.09 13.29 -16.36
N LYS A 460 8.32 13.20 -17.46
CA LYS A 460 7.33 12.13 -17.68
C LYS A 460 8.00 10.79 -17.90
N GLU A 461 9.06 10.73 -18.71
CA GLU A 461 9.85 9.52 -18.93
C GLU A 461 10.40 8.95 -17.62
N HIS A 462 10.88 9.82 -16.73
CA HIS A 462 11.45 9.43 -15.43
C HIS A 462 10.41 9.35 -14.31
N ARG A 463 9.11 9.52 -14.61
CA ARG A 463 8.00 9.44 -13.65
C ARG A 463 8.22 10.30 -12.40
N LEU A 464 8.64 11.56 -12.58
CA LEU A 464 8.90 12.47 -11.46
C LEU A 464 7.63 12.85 -10.67
N GLY A 465 6.45 12.61 -11.24
CA GLY A 465 5.17 12.93 -10.62
C GLY A 465 4.57 14.23 -11.15
N LYS A 466 3.24 14.31 -11.13
CA LYS A 466 2.50 15.39 -11.80
C LYS A 466 2.85 16.78 -11.25
N ALA A 467 2.99 16.92 -9.94
CA ALA A 467 3.29 18.21 -9.31
C ALA A 467 4.62 18.80 -9.82
N ILE A 468 5.67 17.98 -9.96
CA ILE A 468 6.98 18.43 -10.47
C ILE A 468 6.90 18.73 -11.97
N VAL A 469 6.21 17.89 -12.75
CA VAL A 469 5.98 18.12 -14.19
C VAL A 469 5.27 19.46 -14.43
N ASP A 470 4.22 19.73 -13.65
CA ASP A 470 3.44 20.97 -13.75
C ASP A 470 4.33 22.19 -13.39
N ILE A 471 5.17 22.10 -12.35
CA ILE A 471 6.09 23.18 -11.99
C ILE A 471 7.18 23.38 -13.07
N ILE A 472 7.73 22.31 -13.65
CA ILE A 472 8.64 22.43 -14.81
C ILE A 472 7.97 23.17 -15.96
N GLN A 473 6.69 22.91 -16.22
CA GLN A 473 5.97 23.63 -17.28
C GLN A 473 5.74 25.11 -16.94
N GLN A 474 5.51 25.42 -15.67
CA GLN A 474 5.05 26.74 -15.20
C GLN A 474 6.15 27.67 -14.72
N HIS A 475 7.39 27.20 -14.51
CA HIS A 475 8.41 27.97 -13.76
C HIS A 475 8.82 29.31 -14.43
N HIS A 476 8.56 29.50 -15.72
CA HIS A 476 8.72 30.81 -16.37
C HIS A 476 7.40 31.56 -16.61
N GLY A 477 6.26 30.92 -16.33
CA GLY A 477 4.93 31.45 -16.62
C GLY A 477 4.81 31.88 -18.08
N THR A 478 4.37 33.11 -18.29
CA THR A 478 4.30 33.75 -19.61
C THR A 478 5.33 34.88 -19.77
N SER A 479 6.42 34.83 -19.01
CA SER A 479 7.42 35.89 -18.94
C SER A 479 8.00 36.24 -20.32
N LEU A 480 8.41 37.49 -20.49
CA LEU A 480 9.04 37.96 -21.72
C LEU A 480 10.55 37.67 -21.73
N ILE A 481 11.05 37.09 -22.82
CA ILE A 481 12.48 36.91 -23.12
C ILE A 481 13.05 38.26 -23.61
N SER A 482 13.18 39.20 -22.66
CA SER A 482 13.42 40.62 -22.89
C SER A 482 14.64 40.92 -23.76
N TYR A 483 15.77 40.26 -23.52
CA TYR A 483 17.01 40.50 -24.27
C TYR A 483 16.83 40.27 -25.79
N PHE A 484 16.23 39.15 -26.18
CA PHE A 484 16.02 38.82 -27.59
C PHE A 484 14.88 39.62 -28.21
N TYR A 485 13.86 39.98 -27.44
CA TYR A 485 12.82 40.91 -27.89
C TYR A 485 13.40 42.30 -28.22
N GLU A 486 14.19 42.87 -27.33
CA GLU A 486 14.85 44.17 -27.55
C GLU A 486 15.87 44.11 -28.71
N LYS A 487 16.61 43.00 -28.84
CA LYS A 487 17.49 42.77 -29.99
C LYS A 487 16.69 42.72 -31.30
N ALA A 488 15.53 42.07 -31.31
CA ALA A 488 14.65 42.02 -32.48
C ALA A 488 14.09 43.41 -32.83
N LYS A 489 13.64 44.18 -31.83
CA LYS A 489 13.15 45.55 -31.99
C LYS A 489 14.21 46.45 -32.63
N LYS A 490 15.45 46.35 -32.17
CA LYS A 490 16.59 47.10 -32.75
C LYS A 490 16.90 46.73 -34.20
N LEU A 491 16.71 45.46 -34.58
CA LEU A 491 17.04 44.97 -35.93
C LEU A 491 15.94 45.23 -36.97
N LYS A 492 14.66 45.11 -36.58
CA LYS A 492 13.52 45.16 -37.53
C LYS A 492 12.58 46.35 -37.32
N GLY A 493 12.74 47.10 -36.22
CA GLY A 493 11.79 48.12 -35.78
C GLY A 493 10.62 47.50 -35.00
N GLU A 494 10.11 48.23 -34.01
CA GLU A 494 9.10 47.74 -33.05
C GLU A 494 7.81 47.24 -33.71
N ARG A 495 7.32 47.93 -34.74
CA ARG A 495 6.08 47.58 -35.45
C ARG A 495 6.12 46.21 -36.16
N PHE A 496 7.31 45.67 -36.40
CA PHE A 496 7.50 44.41 -37.15
C PHE A 496 7.89 43.24 -36.24
N VAL A 497 7.87 43.43 -34.92
CA VAL A 497 8.22 42.39 -33.94
C VAL A 497 7.01 42.03 -33.11
N ASN A 498 6.48 40.83 -33.34
CA ASN A 498 5.42 40.27 -32.50
C ASN A 498 6.00 39.87 -31.13
N ILE A 499 5.50 40.50 -30.06
CA ILE A 499 5.92 40.23 -28.67
C ILE A 499 5.62 38.80 -28.23
N GLU A 500 4.56 38.19 -28.74
CA GLU A 500 4.14 36.83 -28.39
C GLU A 500 5.17 35.77 -28.80
N HIS A 501 5.98 36.04 -29.83
CA HIS A 501 7.08 35.14 -30.24
C HIS A 501 8.26 35.12 -29.25
N PHE A 502 8.24 36.01 -28.25
CA PHE A 502 9.27 36.15 -27.22
C PHE A 502 8.73 35.89 -25.82
N ARG A 503 7.48 35.42 -25.67
CA ARG A 503 6.95 34.99 -24.38
C ARG A 503 7.04 33.47 -24.24
N TYR A 504 7.18 33.01 -23.00
CA TYR A 504 6.97 31.61 -22.68
C TYR A 504 5.50 31.22 -22.88
N PRO A 505 5.22 29.98 -23.32
CA PRO A 505 3.85 29.56 -23.61
C PRO A 505 2.96 29.38 -22.37
N GLY A 506 3.54 29.39 -21.16
CA GLY A 506 2.81 29.17 -19.92
C GLY A 506 2.37 27.71 -19.69
N PRO A 507 1.38 27.50 -18.79
CA PRO A 507 0.57 28.51 -18.11
C PRO A 507 1.33 29.28 -17.00
N LYS A 508 0.73 30.34 -16.46
CA LYS A 508 1.22 31.00 -15.24
C LYS A 508 1.27 29.99 -14.07
N PRO A 509 2.12 30.21 -13.05
CA PRO A 509 2.10 29.43 -11.81
C PRO A 509 0.69 29.23 -11.25
N GLN A 510 0.31 27.97 -11.00
CA GLN A 510 -0.99 27.59 -10.45
C GLN A 510 -0.94 27.30 -8.94
N THR A 511 0.26 27.20 -8.37
CA THR A 511 0.49 26.86 -6.96
C THR A 511 1.53 27.77 -6.34
N LYS A 512 1.54 27.86 -5.00
CA LYS A 512 2.57 28.62 -4.27
C LYS A 512 3.97 28.14 -4.61
N GLU A 513 4.17 26.82 -4.72
CA GLU A 513 5.47 26.22 -5.05
C GLU A 513 5.92 26.58 -6.45
N ALA A 514 5.03 26.57 -7.45
CA ALA A 514 5.34 27.02 -8.81
C ALA A 514 5.75 28.51 -8.83
N GLY A 515 5.03 29.36 -8.08
CA GLY A 515 5.33 30.78 -7.96
C GLY A 515 6.68 31.01 -7.27
N LEU A 516 6.99 30.24 -6.23
CA LEU A 516 8.29 30.30 -5.56
C LEU A 516 9.44 29.91 -6.50
N VAL A 517 9.29 28.85 -7.30
CA VAL A 517 10.32 28.45 -8.27
C VAL A 517 10.52 29.56 -9.32
N LEU A 518 9.45 30.17 -9.83
CA LEU A 518 9.53 31.30 -10.77
C LEU A 518 10.30 32.48 -10.18
N LEU A 519 9.99 32.86 -8.94
CA LEU A 519 10.68 33.97 -8.28
C LEU A 519 12.14 33.63 -7.96
N ALA A 520 12.41 32.41 -7.49
CA ALA A 520 13.75 31.97 -7.13
C ALA A 520 14.67 31.86 -8.35
N ASP A 521 14.20 31.29 -9.45
CA ASP A 521 14.92 31.21 -10.73
C ASP A 521 15.34 32.61 -11.21
N ALA A 522 14.37 33.53 -11.32
CA ALA A 522 14.63 34.88 -11.79
C ALA A 522 15.61 35.67 -10.89
N VAL A 523 15.46 35.53 -9.57
CA VAL A 523 16.32 36.23 -8.60
C VAL A 523 17.73 35.63 -8.58
N GLU A 524 17.86 34.31 -8.58
CA GLU A 524 19.16 33.61 -8.61
C GLU A 524 19.92 33.99 -9.87
N ALA A 525 19.28 33.87 -11.04
CA ALA A 525 19.90 34.18 -12.32
C ALA A 525 20.38 35.64 -12.39
N ALA A 526 19.56 36.58 -11.90
CA ALA A 526 19.95 37.99 -11.85
C ALA A 526 21.09 38.26 -10.86
N SER A 527 21.11 37.58 -9.71
CA SER A 527 22.12 37.78 -8.66
C SER A 527 23.54 37.42 -9.11
N ARG A 528 23.68 36.45 -10.03
CA ARG A 528 24.97 36.06 -10.61
C ARG A 528 25.66 37.17 -11.41
N THR A 529 24.89 38.13 -11.91
CA THR A 529 25.41 39.26 -12.70
C THR A 529 25.74 40.49 -11.84
N LEU A 530 25.50 40.42 -10.52
CA LEU A 530 25.67 41.56 -9.64
C LEU A 530 27.15 41.79 -9.30
N GLU A 531 27.70 42.90 -9.76
CA GLU A 531 29.05 43.34 -9.37
C GLU A 531 29.05 43.85 -7.92
N ASN A 532 29.97 43.34 -7.10
CA ASN A 532 30.10 43.66 -5.67
C ASN A 532 28.78 43.47 -4.88
N PRO A 533 28.40 42.22 -4.60
CA PRO A 533 27.09 41.86 -4.04
C PRO A 533 26.99 42.20 -2.54
N THR A 534 26.86 43.48 -2.21
CA THR A 534 26.59 43.92 -0.83
C THR A 534 25.16 43.56 -0.41
N PRO A 535 24.90 43.36 0.90
CA PRO A 535 23.55 43.02 1.38
C PRO A 535 22.45 43.99 0.91
N ALA A 536 22.76 45.30 0.86
CA ALA A 536 21.84 46.33 0.38
C ALA A 536 21.54 46.19 -1.12
N ARG A 537 22.55 45.90 -1.95
CA ARG A 537 22.38 45.70 -3.40
C ARG A 537 21.59 44.41 -3.69
N ILE A 538 21.87 43.33 -2.96
CA ILE A 538 21.11 42.08 -3.06
C ILE A 538 19.64 42.34 -2.72
N LYS A 539 19.36 43.01 -1.59
CA LYS A 539 17.99 43.34 -1.19
C LYS A 539 17.26 44.15 -2.27
N GLY A 540 17.90 45.19 -2.80
CA GLY A 540 17.32 46.02 -3.85
C GLY A 540 17.07 45.25 -5.15
N LEU A 541 17.98 44.33 -5.53
CA LEU A 541 17.80 43.45 -6.67
C LEU A 541 16.60 42.51 -6.49
N VAL A 542 16.54 41.81 -5.36
CA VAL A 542 15.46 40.86 -5.02
C VAL A 542 14.10 41.56 -5.08
N GLN A 543 13.97 42.71 -4.40
CA GLN A 543 12.72 43.47 -4.37
C GLN A 543 12.29 43.93 -5.77
N ARG A 544 13.24 44.43 -6.58
CA ARG A 544 12.95 44.87 -7.94
C ARG A 544 12.45 43.72 -8.82
N ILE A 545 13.12 42.56 -8.80
CA ILE A 545 12.73 41.41 -9.62
C ILE A 545 11.35 40.90 -9.23
N ILE A 546 11.11 40.71 -7.92
CA ILE A 546 9.82 40.24 -7.41
C ILE A 546 8.69 41.23 -7.77
N ASN A 547 8.93 42.54 -7.61
CA ASN A 547 7.94 43.56 -7.99
C ASN A 547 7.66 43.56 -9.49
N ASN A 548 8.67 43.37 -10.34
CA ASN A 548 8.48 43.27 -11.78
C ASN A 548 7.62 42.06 -12.16
N MET A 549 7.83 40.91 -11.53
CA MET A 549 7.01 39.71 -11.76
C MET A 549 5.56 39.91 -11.30
N PHE A 550 5.38 40.60 -10.17
CA PHE A 550 4.05 40.98 -9.69
C PHE A 550 3.34 41.95 -10.66
N LEU A 551 4.05 42.97 -11.16
CA LEU A 551 3.49 43.93 -12.11
C LEU A 551 3.19 43.33 -13.51
N ASP A 552 3.95 42.31 -13.94
CA ASP A 552 3.65 41.53 -15.17
C ASP A 552 2.51 40.51 -14.97
N GLY A 553 1.90 40.47 -13.77
CA GLY A 553 0.79 39.58 -13.45
C GLY A 553 1.18 38.09 -13.42
N GLN A 554 2.46 37.75 -13.30
CA GLN A 554 2.90 36.34 -13.31
C GLN A 554 2.37 35.54 -12.12
N LEU A 555 1.94 36.21 -11.04
CA LEU A 555 1.47 35.57 -9.82
C LEU A 555 -0.06 35.51 -9.69
N ASP A 556 -0.81 36.00 -10.68
CA ASP A 556 -2.28 36.16 -10.62
C ASP A 556 -3.06 34.85 -10.42
N GLU A 557 -2.48 33.72 -10.86
CA GLU A 557 -3.13 32.40 -10.87
C GLU A 557 -2.63 31.48 -9.75
N CYS A 558 -1.85 32.00 -8.80
CA CYS A 558 -1.39 31.26 -7.63
C CYS A 558 -1.76 31.96 -6.32
N GLU A 559 -1.89 31.18 -5.24
CA GLU A 559 -2.37 31.67 -3.93
C GLU A 559 -1.29 32.41 -3.11
N LEU A 560 -0.41 33.20 -3.74
CA LEU A 560 0.59 34.01 -3.03
C LEU A 560 0.01 35.36 -2.59
N THR A 561 -0.02 35.62 -1.29
CA THR A 561 -0.48 36.91 -0.75
C THR A 561 0.63 37.97 -0.77
N LEU A 562 0.27 39.26 -0.68
CA LEU A 562 1.25 40.35 -0.53
C LEU A 562 2.13 40.17 0.73
N LYS A 563 1.59 39.53 1.78
CA LYS A 563 2.35 39.18 2.97
C LYS A 563 3.40 38.11 2.65
N ASP A 564 3.02 37.08 1.90
CA ASP A 564 3.93 36.02 1.46
C ASP A 564 5.06 36.59 0.61
N ILE A 565 4.75 37.46 -0.35
CA ILE A 565 5.74 38.13 -1.24
C ILE A 565 6.82 38.86 -0.42
N ASN A 566 6.44 39.59 0.63
CA ASN A 566 7.40 40.26 1.51
C ASN A 566 8.26 39.27 2.30
N GLN A 567 7.68 38.18 2.81
CA GLN A 567 8.43 37.14 3.52
C GLN A 567 9.41 36.39 2.60
N ILE A 568 9.00 36.13 1.35
CA ILE A 568 9.84 35.55 0.30
C ILE A 568 11.04 36.45 0.03
N ALA A 569 10.81 37.74 -0.22
CA ALA A 569 11.88 38.71 -0.51
C ALA A 569 12.92 38.76 0.62
N ASN A 570 12.48 38.79 1.88
CA ASN A 570 13.38 38.78 3.04
C ASN A 570 14.18 37.47 3.14
N THR A 571 13.53 36.33 2.89
CA THR A 571 14.17 35.01 2.95
C THR A 571 15.22 34.84 1.86
N PHE A 572 14.88 35.20 0.61
CA PHE A 572 15.81 35.16 -0.52
C PHE A 572 17.00 36.09 -0.29
N THR A 573 16.76 37.31 0.19
CA THR A 573 17.83 38.27 0.52
C THR A 573 18.81 37.68 1.52
N LYS A 574 18.31 37.04 2.59
CA LYS A 574 19.15 36.44 3.63
C LYS A 574 20.03 35.30 3.07
N ILE A 575 19.45 34.42 2.26
CA ILE A 575 20.19 33.27 1.69
C ILE A 575 21.23 33.74 0.67
N LEU A 576 20.86 34.61 -0.26
CA LEU A 576 21.78 35.13 -1.27
C LEU A 576 22.91 35.93 -0.64
N THR A 577 22.64 36.71 0.40
CA THR A 577 23.69 37.41 1.17
C THR A 577 24.69 36.41 1.76
N GLY A 578 24.21 35.27 2.28
CA GLY A 578 25.08 34.20 2.78
C GLY A 578 25.91 33.52 1.68
N ILE A 579 25.32 33.30 0.50
CA ILE A 579 26.00 32.67 -0.65
C ILE A 579 27.08 33.59 -1.24
N HIS A 580 26.80 34.89 -1.32
CA HIS A 580 27.70 35.87 -1.94
C HIS A 580 28.72 36.50 -0.97
N HIS A 581 28.60 36.26 0.34
CA HIS A 581 29.61 36.70 1.29
C HIS A 581 30.93 35.96 1.06
N HIS A 582 31.96 36.71 0.66
CA HIS A 582 33.33 36.23 0.59
C HIS A 582 33.76 35.66 1.95
N ARG A 583 34.34 34.45 1.96
CA ARG A 583 35.36 34.13 2.97
C ARG A 583 36.41 35.22 2.84
N ILE A 584 36.65 35.96 3.92
CA ILE A 584 37.73 36.93 4.01
C ILE A 584 39.00 36.24 3.52
N GLU A 585 39.55 36.66 2.39
CA GLU A 585 40.92 36.32 2.01
C GLU A 585 41.82 36.96 3.07
N TYR A 586 42.49 36.12 3.85
CA TYR A 586 43.57 36.61 4.69
C TYR A 586 44.61 37.24 3.76
N PRO A 587 45.08 38.46 4.04
CA PRO A 587 46.16 39.04 3.25
C PRO A 587 47.35 38.08 3.25
N ASP A 588 47.82 37.72 2.06
CA ASP A 588 49.11 37.05 1.93
C ASP A 588 50.15 37.92 2.67
N PRO A 589 50.93 37.36 3.60
CA PRO A 589 51.95 38.13 4.30
C PRO A 589 52.95 38.67 3.28
N VAL A 590 52.95 40.00 3.17
CA VAL A 590 53.81 40.77 2.28
C VAL A 590 55.27 40.35 2.50
N THR A 591 55.88 39.88 1.44
CA THR A 591 57.30 39.60 1.30
C THR A 591 58.11 40.89 1.48
N GLY A 592 59.03 40.91 2.45
CA GLY A 592 60.05 41.96 2.53
C GLY A 592 60.85 41.99 3.83
N MET A 593 61.92 41.18 3.92
CA MET A 593 63.27 41.68 4.23
C MET A 593 64.32 40.55 4.19
N GLN A 594 65.49 40.92 3.66
CA GLN A 594 66.67 40.10 3.38
C GLN A 594 67.40 39.63 4.64
N GLY A 595 68.07 38.46 4.56
CA GLY A 595 69.02 38.00 5.58
C GLY A 595 69.53 36.58 5.35
N THR A 596 70.65 36.48 4.64
CA THR A 596 71.53 35.33 4.36
C THR A 596 71.65 34.19 5.39
N ALA A 597 71.61 32.91 4.94
CA ALA A 597 72.70 31.92 5.10
C ALA A 597 72.36 30.54 4.47
N LYS A 598 73.36 29.93 3.80
CA LYS A 598 73.37 28.59 3.18
C LYS A 598 73.55 27.46 4.21
N ARG A 599 72.87 26.30 4.02
CA ARG A 599 73.46 24.97 3.67
C ARG A 599 72.47 23.78 3.79
N VAL A 600 72.22 23.13 2.65
CA VAL A 600 72.23 21.69 2.30
C VAL A 600 71.79 20.61 3.34
N VAL A 601 70.80 19.76 2.99
CA VAL A 601 70.93 18.31 2.62
C VAL A 601 69.54 17.61 2.63
N ASN A 602 69.31 16.81 1.58
CA ASN A 602 68.18 15.90 1.32
C ASN A 602 67.90 14.86 2.43
N GLY A 603 66.64 14.44 2.55
CA GLY A 603 66.26 13.22 3.26
C GLY A 603 64.79 12.84 3.09
N ASN A 604 64.50 12.11 2.03
CA ASN A 604 63.21 11.51 1.71
C ASN A 604 62.92 10.35 2.70
N PHE A 605 61.76 10.29 3.36
CA PHE A 605 61.24 9.01 3.87
C PHE A 605 59.72 8.96 3.86
N ASN A 606 59.27 7.89 3.23
CA ASN A 606 57.89 7.48 2.99
C ASN A 606 57.44 6.54 4.14
N GLN A 607 56.12 6.35 4.26
CA GLN A 607 55.41 5.21 4.87
C GLN A 607 54.97 5.23 6.35
N ARG A 608 53.64 5.05 6.49
CA ARG A 608 52.89 4.15 7.42
C ARG A 608 52.96 4.53 8.92
N HIS A 609 51.95 4.32 9.77
CA HIS A 609 50.78 3.46 9.78
C HIS A 609 49.76 4.04 10.78
N ALA A 610 48.48 3.76 10.58
CA ALA A 610 47.45 3.84 11.61
C ALA A 610 47.74 2.87 12.78
N ARG A 611 47.50 3.30 14.02
CA ARG A 611 46.72 2.55 15.02
C ARG A 611 46.42 3.40 16.26
N SER A 612 45.20 3.19 16.73
CA SER A 612 44.61 3.51 18.04
C SER A 612 45.55 3.28 19.22
N LEU A 613 45.32 3.99 20.33
CA LEU A 613 45.05 3.35 21.63
C LEU A 613 44.47 4.38 22.63
N GLN A 614 43.37 3.93 23.23
CA GLN A 614 42.80 4.36 24.51
C GLN A 614 43.80 4.14 25.66
N ASP A 615 43.46 4.75 26.80
CA ASP A 615 43.94 4.49 28.16
C ASP A 615 45.23 5.19 28.60
N GLN A 616 45.05 6.35 29.24
CA GLN A 616 45.84 6.69 30.42
C GLN A 616 44.91 7.21 31.52
N ALA A 617 44.75 6.38 32.55
CA ALA A 617 44.26 6.73 33.87
C ALA A 617 45.43 6.68 34.86
N GLY A 618 45.43 7.60 35.83
CA GLY A 618 46.31 7.63 37.00
C GLY A 618 47.58 8.45 36.75
N ASN A 619 47.99 9.38 37.61
CA ASN A 619 47.67 9.59 39.01
C ASN A 619 48.20 10.99 39.37
N ASP A 620 47.46 11.80 40.13
CA ASP A 620 48.03 12.60 41.22
C ASP A 620 46.88 13.19 42.07
N GLN A 621 46.75 12.62 43.27
CA GLN A 621 46.09 13.21 44.44
C GLN A 621 46.96 14.38 44.95
N LYS A 622 46.46 15.46 45.56
CA LYS A 622 45.73 15.52 46.85
C LYS A 622 45.42 16.98 47.22
N GLU A 623 44.54 17.15 48.21
CA GLU A 623 44.09 18.38 48.92
C GLU A 623 42.93 19.16 48.27
N GLY A 624 41.78 19.41 48.92
CA GLY A 624 41.33 19.09 50.27
C GLY A 624 39.88 19.57 50.49
N ASN A 625 39.07 18.68 51.07
CA ASN A 625 37.94 18.84 51.98
C ASN A 625 36.77 19.86 51.79
N ASN A 626 35.57 19.25 51.85
CA ASN A 626 34.34 19.65 52.57
C ASN A 626 33.51 20.87 52.11
N HIS A 627 32.29 20.62 51.59
CA HIS A 627 31.07 20.63 52.43
C HIS A 627 29.76 20.28 51.67
N SER A 628 29.08 19.24 52.20
CA SER A 628 27.62 19.07 52.42
C SER A 628 26.53 19.42 51.38
N LYS A 629 25.75 18.34 51.09
CA LYS A 629 24.28 18.19 51.19
C LYS A 629 23.33 18.94 50.23
N ARG A 630 22.62 18.10 49.44
CA ARG A 630 21.14 17.92 49.33
C ARG A 630 20.24 19.17 49.45
N LEU A 631 19.37 19.34 48.44
CA LEU A 631 17.89 19.38 48.51
C LEU A 631 17.34 19.59 47.09
N ARG A 632 16.83 18.56 46.41
CA ARG A 632 15.39 18.28 46.15
C ARG A 632 14.35 19.34 46.57
N SER A 633 13.46 19.55 45.61
CA SER A 633 12.04 19.99 45.61
C SER A 633 11.69 21.45 45.93
N SER A 634 11.25 22.15 44.89
CA SER A 634 9.86 22.60 44.73
C SER A 634 9.49 22.50 43.25
#